data_AF-A0A3A9FXJ1-F1
#
_entry.id   AF-A0A3A9FXJ1-F1
#
_cell.length_a   1.000
_cell.length_b   1.000
_cell.length_c   1.000
_cell.angle_alpha   90.00
_cell.angle_beta   90.00
_cell.angle_gamma   90.00
#
_symmetry.space_group_name_H-M   'P 1'
#
loop_
_entity.id
_entity.type
_entity.pdbx_description
1 polymer ?
#
loop_
_entity_poly.entity_id
_entity_poly.type
_entity_poly.pdbx_seq_one_letter_code
_entity_poly.pdbx_strand_id
1 'polypeptide(L)'
;MMILKIRKKFFQAALGMALCLLAGCSLLEKPVPQTETEPVKPPRIVTGTSPSKRGADLEPVNGVGELVDPEENKPGSSEAEQPENTESPLRWDLSLLPYREMLMPEEQKVYDEIYSNIMALRNHFSLRNPARADRIDSIVHAVYYDNPELLWIDSSYRYGYTTQGQVTDLTLAFNNLAANREEAVAEFEKEAQSIIQQARQFSTPVEQEKFVHDAIIAVTDYHLSSAQNQSAYSALVGKKSVCAGYSRAFQYIMMELGVPCYYCVGYAGEDHAWNIIKLDSGYYNVDLAWDDPIGSEAGEVHYEYFNITDDKISYDHQRQDLSVHLPPCTAQEESYNRIFGGDNPVKEGGAPVDYHSLGYTEEDVVHSLAEYYERSQQAVEALGGPGESICVIILEGSALRQQVLAALSNRDWFNGFVAPAARNMGLKNYFAGISAQYEELADGYLLLTQEINLQAG
;
A
#
# COMPACT_ATOMS: atom_id res chain seq x y z
N MET A 1 38.91 46.05 -15.47
CA MET A 1 38.94 47.03 -16.58
C MET A 1 38.97 46.23 -17.89
N MET A 2 37.88 46.29 -18.67
CA MET A 2 37.69 45.76 -20.05
C MET A 2 37.75 44.23 -20.21
N ILE A 3 36.70 43.48 -20.58
CA ILE A 3 35.63 43.63 -21.59
C ILE A 3 36.16 43.89 -23.02
N LEU A 4 35.87 42.90 -23.89
CA LEU A 4 35.77 42.91 -25.36
C LEU A 4 37.04 42.98 -26.24
N LYS A 5 37.21 41.94 -27.07
CA LYS A 5 37.61 41.97 -28.50
C LYS A 5 37.34 40.58 -29.11
N ILE A 6 36.16 40.33 -29.65
CA ILE A 6 35.77 40.48 -31.07
C ILE A 6 36.56 39.57 -32.04
N ARG A 7 35.87 38.50 -32.44
CA ARG A 7 35.76 37.83 -33.77
C ARG A 7 36.69 38.30 -34.91
N LYS A 8 37.36 37.34 -35.56
CA LYS A 8 37.49 37.14 -37.03
C LYS A 8 38.17 35.79 -37.30
N LYS A 9 37.44 34.82 -37.87
CA LYS A 9 37.44 34.41 -39.30
C LYS A 9 38.66 33.59 -39.74
N PHE A 10 38.41 32.30 -39.99
CA PHE A 10 38.83 31.51 -41.16
C PHE A 10 37.77 30.38 -41.30
N PHE A 11 37.39 29.78 -42.43
CA PHE A 11 37.18 30.15 -43.84
C PHE A 11 36.66 28.83 -44.50
N GLN A 12 35.51 28.87 -45.19
CA GLN A 12 35.05 27.95 -46.27
C GLN A 12 34.87 26.44 -45.96
N ALA A 13 33.78 25.78 -46.36
CA ALA A 13 33.27 25.73 -47.74
C ALA A 13 31.73 25.73 -47.89
N ALA A 14 31.28 26.39 -48.95
CA ALA A 14 29.95 26.30 -49.59
C ALA A 14 29.82 24.95 -50.35
N LEU A 15 28.67 24.45 -50.85
CA LEU A 15 27.65 25.08 -51.71
C LEU A 15 26.59 24.00 -52.06
N GLY A 16 25.32 24.35 -52.26
CA GLY A 16 24.34 23.52 -53.00
C GLY A 16 22.86 23.80 -52.64
N MET A 17 22.26 24.88 -53.14
CA MET A 17 21.24 24.89 -54.23
C MET A 17 19.82 24.48 -53.73
N ALA A 18 18.91 25.38 -53.35
CA ALA A 18 18.07 26.34 -54.10
C ALA A 18 16.80 25.76 -54.80
N LEU A 19 15.65 26.36 -54.42
CA LEU A 19 14.33 26.49 -55.10
C LEU A 19 13.39 25.26 -55.24
N CYS A 20 12.17 25.36 -54.67
CA CYS A 20 10.95 25.56 -55.47
C CYS A 20 9.73 25.94 -54.60
N LEU A 21 8.88 26.80 -55.17
CA LEU A 21 7.72 27.50 -54.62
C LEU A 21 6.39 26.84 -55.07
N LEU A 22 5.39 26.91 -54.20
CA LEU A 22 3.95 27.17 -54.44
C LEU A 22 2.99 26.11 -55.03
N ALA A 23 1.72 26.33 -54.63
CA ALA A 23 0.43 25.77 -55.06
C ALA A 23 0.00 24.45 -54.37
N GLY A 24 -1.23 24.25 -53.88
CA GLY A 24 -2.46 25.05 -53.90
C GLY A 24 -3.61 24.24 -53.25
N CYS A 25 -4.66 24.95 -52.80
CA CYS A 25 -5.91 24.44 -52.25
C CYS A 25 -6.65 23.43 -53.15
N SER A 26 -7.39 22.47 -52.55
CA SER A 26 -8.87 22.50 -52.43
C SER A 26 -9.51 21.13 -52.12
N LEU A 27 -10.30 21.11 -51.03
CA LEU A 27 -11.53 20.36 -50.70
C LEU A 27 -12.03 19.24 -51.63
N LEU A 28 -12.39 18.10 -51.02
CA LEU A 28 -13.53 17.25 -51.42
C LEU A 28 -14.11 16.53 -50.19
N GLU A 29 -15.33 16.89 -49.79
CA GLU A 29 -16.16 16.17 -48.81
C GLU A 29 -17.16 15.23 -49.51
N LYS A 30 -17.58 14.21 -48.75
CA LYS A 30 -18.84 13.41 -48.73
C LYS A 30 -18.70 11.94 -49.18
N PRO A 31 -19.56 10.99 -48.72
CA PRO A 31 -20.64 11.08 -47.72
C PRO A 31 -20.62 10.00 -46.59
N VAL A 32 -21.39 10.27 -45.53
CA VAL A 32 -21.77 9.32 -44.47
C VAL A 32 -22.99 8.49 -44.91
N PRO A 33 -23.02 7.16 -44.68
CA PRO A 33 -24.26 6.40 -44.60
C PRO A 33 -24.59 6.05 -43.13
N GLN A 34 -25.66 6.66 -42.63
CA GLN A 34 -26.59 6.09 -41.64
C GLN A 34 -27.55 5.18 -42.42
N THR A 35 -28.11 4.05 -41.96
CA THR A 35 -28.43 3.48 -40.63
C THR A 35 -28.93 2.06 -40.93
N GLU A 36 -28.81 1.11 -40.00
CA GLU A 36 -29.91 0.17 -39.71
C GLU A 36 -29.66 -0.51 -38.34
N THR A 37 -30.58 -0.26 -37.41
CA THR A 37 -30.63 -0.86 -36.08
C THR A 37 -31.54 -2.09 -36.11
N GLU A 38 -31.05 -3.23 -35.66
CA GLU A 38 -31.85 -4.40 -35.28
C GLU A 38 -31.40 -4.93 -33.89
N PRO A 39 -32.29 -5.61 -33.16
CA PRO A 39 -32.38 -5.51 -31.70
C PRO A 39 -31.34 -6.34 -30.94
N VAL A 40 -30.90 -5.78 -29.81
CA VAL A 40 -30.01 -6.43 -28.83
C VAL A 40 -30.67 -7.70 -28.30
N LYS A 41 -30.06 -8.85 -28.58
CA LYS A 41 -30.37 -10.12 -27.92
C LYS A 41 -29.90 -10.04 -26.46
N PRO A 42 -30.73 -10.36 -25.46
CA PRO A 42 -30.31 -10.24 -24.07
C PRO A 42 -29.17 -11.22 -23.78
N PRO A 43 -28.02 -10.78 -23.26
CA PRO A 43 -27.02 -11.71 -22.77
C PRO A 43 -27.58 -12.45 -21.56
N ARG A 44 -27.42 -13.76 -21.66
CA ARG A 44 -27.82 -14.82 -20.75
C ARG A 44 -27.35 -14.53 -19.31
N ILE A 45 -28.25 -14.62 -18.34
CA ILE A 45 -27.88 -14.65 -16.92
C ILE A 45 -27.02 -15.90 -16.70
N VAL A 46 -25.77 -15.69 -16.30
CA VAL A 46 -24.88 -16.70 -15.73
C VAL A 46 -24.45 -16.15 -14.38
N THR A 47 -24.74 -16.92 -13.33
CA THR A 47 -24.27 -16.71 -11.96
C THR A 47 -22.76 -16.58 -11.96
N GLY A 48 -22.25 -15.38 -11.65
CA GLY A 48 -20.83 -15.05 -11.68
C GLY A 48 -20.27 -14.90 -10.28
N THR A 49 -19.36 -15.80 -9.92
CA THR A 49 -18.28 -15.56 -8.96
C THR A 49 -17.56 -14.25 -9.30
N SER A 50 -17.28 -13.44 -8.28
CA SER A 50 -16.53 -12.19 -8.39
C SER A 50 -15.23 -12.43 -9.18
N PRO A 51 -14.89 -11.57 -10.17
CA PRO A 51 -13.66 -11.70 -10.93
C PRO A 51 -12.46 -11.51 -10.00
N SER A 52 -11.52 -12.46 -10.03
CA SER A 52 -10.24 -12.39 -9.33
C SER A 52 -9.55 -11.04 -9.61
N LYS A 53 -9.37 -10.25 -8.56
CA LYS A 53 -8.56 -9.04 -8.54
C LYS A 53 -7.13 -9.39 -9.00
N ARG A 54 -6.49 -8.50 -9.74
CA ARG A 54 -5.01 -8.42 -9.72
C ARG A 54 -4.64 -8.20 -8.26
N GLY A 55 -3.79 -9.05 -7.68
CA GLY A 55 -3.50 -9.01 -6.24
C GLY A 55 -3.10 -7.61 -5.78
N ALA A 56 -3.76 -7.10 -4.74
CA ALA A 56 -3.39 -5.87 -4.06
C ALA A 56 -2.44 -6.21 -2.91
N ASP A 57 -1.62 -5.24 -2.51
CA ASP A 57 -0.77 -5.37 -1.34
C ASP A 57 -1.63 -5.41 -0.05
N LEU A 58 -2.18 -4.27 0.39
CA LEU A 58 -3.24 -4.27 1.39
C LEU A 58 -4.62 -4.29 0.72
N GLU A 59 -5.54 -5.12 1.22
CA GLU A 59 -6.97 -4.97 0.95
C GLU A 59 -7.65 -4.28 2.15
N PRO A 60 -8.02 -2.99 2.03
CA PRO A 60 -8.65 -2.27 3.14
C PRO A 60 -9.97 -2.91 3.56
N VAL A 61 -10.28 -2.82 4.85
CA VAL A 61 -11.53 -3.32 5.41
C VAL A 61 -12.67 -2.40 4.99
N ASN A 62 -13.62 -2.91 4.21
CA ASN A 62 -14.65 -2.10 3.57
C ASN A 62 -16.06 -2.63 3.81
N GLY A 63 -16.93 -1.72 4.28
CA GLY A 63 -18.34 -1.98 4.54
C GLY A 63 -19.26 -1.46 3.43
N VAL A 64 -20.31 -2.20 3.11
CA VAL A 64 -21.41 -1.71 2.27
C VAL A 64 -22.71 -1.68 3.08
N GLY A 65 -23.21 -0.47 3.33
CA GLY A 65 -24.47 -0.25 4.02
C GLY A 65 -25.68 -0.28 3.08
N GLU A 66 -26.78 -0.88 3.52
CA GLU A 66 -28.07 -0.89 2.81
C GLU A 66 -29.19 -0.38 3.72
N LEU A 67 -30.02 0.53 3.20
CA LEU A 67 -31.18 1.03 3.93
C LEU A 67 -32.25 -0.07 4.00
N VAL A 68 -32.67 -0.45 5.20
CA VAL A 68 -33.68 -1.49 5.41
C VAL A 68 -35.00 -0.90 5.91
N ASP A 69 -36.12 -1.46 5.45
CA ASP A 69 -37.44 -1.11 5.97
C ASP A 69 -37.63 -1.79 7.35
N PRO A 70 -37.93 -1.02 8.41
CA PRO A 70 -38.15 -1.60 9.74
C PRO A 70 -39.29 -2.63 9.80
N GLU A 71 -40.22 -2.68 8.84
CA GLU A 71 -41.27 -3.70 8.78
C GLU A 71 -40.83 -5.04 8.14
N GLU A 72 -39.81 -5.04 7.27
CA GLU A 72 -39.29 -6.25 6.62
C GLU A 72 -38.33 -7.05 7.52
N ASN A 73 -37.70 -6.39 8.49
CA ASN A 73 -36.74 -7.01 9.41
C ASN A 73 -37.41 -7.50 10.72
N LYS A 74 -38.47 -8.30 10.60
CA LYS A 74 -38.91 -9.13 11.73
C LYS A 74 -37.94 -10.31 11.84
N PRO A 75 -37.29 -10.54 13.01
CA PRO A 75 -36.41 -11.68 13.17
C PRO A 75 -37.19 -12.96 12.83
N GLY A 76 -36.76 -13.63 11.76
CA GLY A 76 -37.25 -14.97 11.44
C GLY A 76 -36.95 -15.89 12.61
N SER A 77 -37.92 -16.70 13.00
CA SER A 77 -37.99 -17.49 14.23
C SER A 77 -36.98 -18.66 14.32
N SER A 78 -35.70 -18.40 14.09
CA SER A 78 -34.60 -19.31 14.43
C SER A 78 -33.40 -18.52 14.96
N GLU A 79 -33.64 -17.61 15.90
CA GLU A 79 -32.57 -17.12 16.76
C GLU A 79 -32.18 -18.27 17.69
N ALA A 80 -31.09 -18.96 17.38
CA ALA A 80 -30.43 -19.78 18.38
C ALA A 80 -30.04 -18.86 19.54
N GLU A 81 -30.58 -19.13 20.74
CA GLU A 81 -30.25 -18.38 21.96
C GLU A 81 -28.73 -18.26 22.08
N GLN A 82 -28.23 -17.03 22.02
CA GLN A 82 -26.81 -16.75 22.21
C GLN A 82 -26.53 -16.78 23.72
N PRO A 83 -25.49 -17.49 24.18
CA PRO A 83 -25.23 -17.64 25.62
C PRO A 83 -24.98 -16.28 26.28
N GLU A 84 -25.66 -16.01 27.39
CA GLU A 84 -25.35 -14.91 28.32
C GLU A 84 -24.01 -15.22 29.01
N ASN A 85 -22.89 -14.95 28.37
CA ASN A 85 -21.59 -15.09 29.01
C ASN A 85 -21.14 -13.75 29.59
N THR A 86 -20.90 -13.72 30.90
CA THR A 86 -20.51 -12.52 31.68
C THR A 86 -19.00 -12.29 31.73
N GLU A 87 -18.19 -13.16 31.11
CA GLU A 87 -16.74 -12.99 30.94
C GLU A 87 -16.42 -12.33 29.61
N SER A 88 -15.35 -11.53 29.55
CA SER A 88 -14.89 -10.90 28.32
C SER A 88 -14.58 -11.98 27.27
N PRO A 89 -15.18 -11.92 26.07
CA PRO A 89 -14.97 -12.93 25.04
C PRO A 89 -13.59 -12.84 24.38
N LEU A 90 -12.81 -11.78 24.66
CA LEU A 90 -11.60 -11.41 23.94
C LEU A 90 -10.41 -12.28 24.32
N ARG A 91 -9.57 -12.63 23.32
CA ARG A 91 -8.31 -13.37 23.54
C ARG A 91 -7.28 -12.55 24.31
N TRP A 92 -7.16 -11.27 24.03
CA TRP A 92 -6.08 -10.43 24.50
C TRP A 92 -6.46 -9.59 25.72
N ASP A 93 -5.45 -9.25 26.53
CA ASP A 93 -5.60 -8.23 27.57
C ASP A 93 -5.96 -6.88 26.93
N LEU A 94 -6.83 -6.11 27.58
CA LEU A 94 -7.32 -4.82 27.06
C LEU A 94 -6.19 -3.83 26.77
N SER A 95 -5.05 -3.92 27.49
CA SER A 95 -3.89 -3.06 27.24
C SER A 95 -3.20 -3.32 25.89
N LEU A 96 -3.51 -4.44 25.22
CA LEU A 96 -3.03 -4.81 23.89
C LEU A 96 -4.03 -4.48 22.77
N LEU A 97 -5.19 -3.90 23.08
CA LEU A 97 -6.28 -3.62 22.13
C LEU A 97 -6.47 -2.10 21.94
N PRO A 98 -5.52 -1.40 21.29
CA PRO A 98 -5.55 0.06 21.18
C PRO A 98 -6.80 0.56 20.46
N TYR A 99 -7.29 -0.16 19.45
CA TYR A 99 -8.40 0.34 18.64
C TYR A 99 -9.73 0.21 19.36
N ARG A 100 -9.94 -0.87 20.13
CA ARG A 100 -11.07 -0.99 21.05
C ARG A 100 -11.10 0.16 22.06
N GLU A 101 -9.94 0.54 22.62
CA GLU A 101 -9.84 1.64 23.58
C GLU A 101 -10.13 3.02 22.95
N MET A 102 -9.99 3.18 21.63
CA MET A 102 -10.41 4.40 20.92
C MET A 102 -11.94 4.54 20.77
N LEU A 103 -12.68 3.45 20.95
CA LEU A 103 -14.14 3.43 20.80
C LEU A 103 -14.85 3.95 22.05
N MET A 104 -16.04 4.52 21.87
CA MET A 104 -16.91 4.89 22.99
C MET A 104 -17.37 3.64 23.77
N PRO A 105 -17.71 3.74 25.08
CA PRO A 105 -18.10 2.57 25.87
C PRO A 105 -19.26 1.73 25.30
N GLU A 106 -20.21 2.36 24.61
CA GLU A 106 -21.30 1.62 23.93
C GLU A 106 -20.83 0.95 22.63
N GLU A 107 -19.89 1.57 21.91
CA GLU A 107 -19.27 1.00 20.70
C GLU A 107 -18.36 -0.19 21.05
N GLN A 108 -17.69 -0.17 22.21
CA GLN A 108 -16.92 -1.30 22.72
C GLN A 108 -17.79 -2.55 22.94
N LYS A 109 -19.06 -2.39 23.34
CA LYS A 109 -19.98 -3.54 23.45
C LYS A 109 -20.33 -4.13 22.09
N VAL A 110 -20.45 -3.28 21.06
CA VAL A 110 -20.67 -3.72 19.67
C VAL A 110 -19.42 -4.42 19.14
N TYR A 111 -18.22 -3.91 19.44
CA TYR A 111 -16.94 -4.59 19.16
C TYR A 111 -16.93 -6.01 19.76
N ASP A 112 -17.24 -6.14 21.06
CA ASP A 112 -17.22 -7.44 21.76
C ASP A 112 -18.26 -8.41 21.17
N GLU A 113 -19.41 -7.87 20.76
CA GLU A 113 -20.47 -8.61 20.08
C GLU A 113 -20.03 -9.12 18.70
N ILE A 114 -19.37 -8.27 17.89
CA ILE A 114 -18.84 -8.66 16.58
C ILE A 114 -17.78 -9.74 16.75
N TYR A 115 -16.82 -9.54 17.65
CA TYR A 115 -15.79 -10.53 17.96
C TYR A 115 -16.41 -11.88 18.35
N SER A 116 -17.39 -11.87 19.26
CA SER A 116 -18.07 -13.08 19.70
C SER A 116 -18.78 -13.82 18.56
N ASN A 117 -19.41 -13.10 17.63
CA ASN A 117 -20.05 -13.72 16.47
C ASN A 117 -19.04 -14.29 15.47
N ILE A 118 -17.89 -13.64 15.26
CA ILE A 118 -16.78 -14.19 14.48
C ILE A 118 -16.28 -15.51 15.09
N MET A 119 -16.06 -15.52 16.41
CA MET A 119 -15.65 -16.72 17.15
C MET A 119 -16.71 -17.83 17.15
N ALA A 120 -17.99 -17.47 17.00
CA ALA A 120 -19.08 -18.44 16.85
C ALA A 120 -19.32 -18.89 15.39
N LEU A 121 -18.49 -18.44 14.43
CA LEU A 121 -18.68 -18.63 12.98
C LEU A 121 -20.07 -18.18 12.50
N ARG A 122 -20.65 -17.17 13.16
CA ARG A 122 -21.90 -16.52 12.73
C ARG A 122 -21.57 -15.34 11.83
N ASN A 123 -21.71 -15.56 10.53
CA ASN A 123 -21.39 -14.53 9.54
C ASN A 123 -22.52 -13.51 9.34
N HIS A 124 -23.76 -13.83 9.70
CA HIS A 124 -24.90 -12.90 9.67
C HIS A 124 -25.61 -12.88 11.02
N PHE A 125 -25.83 -11.70 11.59
CA PHE A 125 -26.46 -11.52 12.89
C PHE A 125 -27.03 -10.12 13.08
N SER A 126 -28.12 -10.03 13.86
CA SER A 126 -28.66 -8.76 14.36
C SER A 126 -27.79 -8.22 15.50
N LEU A 127 -27.61 -6.90 15.55
CA LEU A 127 -26.91 -6.25 16.66
C LEU A 127 -27.83 -6.10 17.87
N ARG A 128 -27.40 -6.59 19.03
CA ARG A 128 -28.07 -6.35 20.31
C ARG A 128 -27.73 -4.97 20.88
N ASN A 129 -26.49 -4.54 20.69
CA ASN A 129 -26.02 -3.25 21.12
C ASN A 129 -26.22 -2.20 20.00
N PRO A 130 -26.70 -0.99 20.32
CA PRO A 130 -26.99 0.00 19.31
C PRO A 130 -25.70 0.55 18.68
N ALA A 131 -25.56 0.39 17.36
CA ALA A 131 -24.52 1.04 16.56
C ALA A 131 -25.12 2.00 15.51
N ARG A 132 -24.40 3.07 15.18
CA ARG A 132 -24.81 3.99 14.10
C ARG A 132 -24.07 3.68 12.80
N ALA A 133 -24.74 3.89 11.68
CA ALA A 133 -24.19 3.66 10.34
C ALA A 133 -22.92 4.49 10.07
N ASP A 134 -22.82 5.70 10.62
CA ASP A 134 -21.63 6.56 10.51
C ASP A 134 -20.47 6.16 11.43
N ARG A 135 -20.66 5.13 12.26
CA ARG A 135 -19.67 4.63 13.22
C ARG A 135 -19.29 3.18 13.01
N ILE A 136 -20.08 2.40 12.26
CA ILE A 136 -19.90 0.96 12.12
C ILE A 136 -18.55 0.59 11.50
N ASP A 137 -18.05 1.38 10.55
CA ASP A 137 -16.72 1.19 9.96
C ASP A 137 -15.63 1.22 11.04
N SER A 138 -15.62 2.24 11.90
CA SER A 138 -14.64 2.33 12.98
C SER A 138 -14.71 1.14 13.95
N ILE A 139 -15.92 0.63 14.23
CA ILE A 139 -16.08 -0.52 15.14
C ILE A 139 -15.55 -1.80 14.49
N VAL A 140 -15.90 -2.05 13.23
CA VAL A 140 -15.45 -3.24 12.48
C VAL A 140 -13.94 -3.19 12.25
N HIS A 141 -13.40 -2.02 11.86
CA HIS A 141 -11.96 -1.79 11.72
C HIS A 141 -11.23 -2.10 13.01
N ALA A 142 -11.73 -1.61 14.15
CA ALA A 142 -11.12 -1.89 15.45
C ALA A 142 -11.04 -3.40 15.71
N VAL A 143 -12.12 -4.15 15.48
CA VAL A 143 -12.11 -5.63 15.64
C VAL A 143 -11.06 -6.26 14.71
N TYR A 144 -11.00 -5.82 13.46
CA TYR A 144 -10.09 -6.41 12.47
C TYR A 144 -8.63 -6.06 12.72
N TYR A 145 -8.31 -4.89 13.25
CA TYR A 145 -6.94 -4.44 13.46
C TYR A 145 -6.35 -4.91 14.79
N ASP A 146 -7.18 -5.08 15.82
CA ASP A 146 -6.73 -5.54 17.13
C ASP A 146 -6.49 -7.06 17.21
N ASN A 147 -7.17 -7.85 16.37
CA ASN A 147 -7.27 -9.31 16.56
C ASN A 147 -6.61 -10.10 15.40
N PRO A 148 -5.28 -10.22 15.37
CA PRO A 148 -4.57 -10.94 14.31
C PRO A 148 -4.82 -12.45 14.29
N GLU A 149 -5.39 -13.02 15.35
CA GLU A 149 -5.76 -14.44 15.45
C GLU A 149 -7.03 -14.80 14.67
N LEU A 150 -7.78 -13.81 14.16
CA LEU A 150 -9.00 -14.03 13.38
C LEU A 150 -8.65 -14.41 11.93
N LEU A 151 -8.01 -15.56 11.75
CA LEU A 151 -7.42 -15.99 10.46
C LEU A 151 -8.46 -16.16 9.33
N TRP A 152 -9.73 -16.37 9.68
CA TRP A 152 -10.79 -16.76 8.76
C TRP A 152 -11.70 -15.61 8.30
N ILE A 153 -11.37 -14.36 8.62
CA ILE A 153 -12.14 -13.19 8.17
C ILE A 153 -11.58 -12.62 6.87
N ASP A 154 -12.46 -12.12 6.01
CA ASP A 154 -12.10 -11.33 4.82
C ASP A 154 -12.38 -9.85 5.06
N SER A 155 -11.66 -8.97 4.35
CA SER A 155 -11.74 -7.50 4.46
C SER A 155 -13.05 -6.87 3.97
N SER A 156 -14.13 -7.64 3.77
CA SER A 156 -15.42 -7.10 3.32
C SER A 156 -16.56 -7.45 4.25
N TYR A 157 -17.48 -6.52 4.41
CA TYR A 157 -18.70 -6.75 5.18
C TYR A 157 -19.86 -5.91 4.66
N ARG A 158 -21.09 -6.25 5.09
CA ARG A 158 -22.32 -5.51 4.78
C ARG A 158 -23.11 -5.24 6.04
N TYR A 159 -23.91 -4.20 6.05
CA TYR A 159 -24.80 -3.92 7.17
C TYR A 159 -26.14 -3.33 6.72
N GLY A 160 -27.22 -3.72 7.39
CA GLY A 160 -28.51 -3.07 7.29
C GLY A 160 -28.59 -1.86 8.23
N TYR A 161 -29.19 -0.75 7.79
CA TYR A 161 -29.48 0.38 8.67
C TYR A 161 -30.83 1.02 8.38
N THR A 162 -31.45 1.60 9.40
CA THR A 162 -32.75 2.27 9.30
C THR A 162 -32.64 3.71 8.80
N THR A 163 -33.77 4.33 8.47
CA THR A 163 -33.82 5.77 8.09
C THR A 163 -33.29 6.71 9.18
N GLN A 164 -33.25 6.27 10.44
CA GLN A 164 -32.65 7.01 11.56
C GLN A 164 -31.13 6.78 11.70
N GLY A 165 -30.53 5.97 10.82
CA GLY A 165 -29.10 5.63 10.84
C GLY A 165 -28.72 4.57 11.86
N GLN A 166 -29.69 3.89 12.48
CA GLN A 166 -29.44 2.78 13.41
C GLN A 166 -29.12 1.51 12.61
N VAL A 167 -27.98 0.88 12.88
CA VAL A 167 -27.61 -0.42 12.29
C VAL A 167 -28.46 -1.51 12.92
N THR A 168 -28.98 -2.41 12.08
CA THR A 168 -29.86 -3.52 12.48
C THR A 168 -29.13 -4.85 12.50
N ASP A 169 -28.36 -5.12 11.45
CA ASP A 169 -27.71 -6.40 11.22
C ASP A 169 -26.37 -6.20 10.51
N LEU A 170 -25.48 -7.17 10.70
CA LEU A 170 -24.15 -7.22 10.12
C LEU A 170 -23.97 -8.55 9.40
N THR A 171 -23.37 -8.49 8.21
CA THR A 171 -22.95 -9.65 7.44
C THR A 171 -21.45 -9.57 7.17
N LEU A 172 -20.67 -10.42 7.83
CA LEU A 172 -19.22 -10.52 7.67
C LEU A 172 -18.86 -11.53 6.57
N ALA A 173 -17.81 -11.25 5.80
CA ALA A 173 -17.25 -12.23 4.89
C ALA A 173 -16.21 -13.09 5.61
N PHE A 174 -16.30 -14.42 5.41
CA PHE A 174 -15.30 -15.37 5.88
C PHE A 174 -14.63 -16.04 4.68
N ASN A 175 -13.32 -16.28 4.82
CA ASN A 175 -12.55 -17.03 3.84
C ASN A 175 -12.70 -18.55 4.04
N ASN A 176 -12.02 -19.32 3.20
CA ASN A 176 -12.06 -20.78 3.21
C ASN A 176 -11.54 -21.43 4.49
N LEU A 177 -10.75 -20.74 5.32
CA LEU A 177 -10.28 -21.28 6.61
C LEU A 177 -11.43 -21.46 7.61
N ALA A 178 -12.55 -20.74 7.47
CA ALA A 178 -13.69 -20.89 8.36
C ALA A 178 -14.28 -22.32 8.37
N ALA A 179 -14.21 -23.03 7.23
CA ALA A 179 -14.73 -24.39 7.11
C ALA A 179 -13.92 -25.41 7.93
N ASN A 180 -12.61 -25.19 8.07
CA ASN A 180 -11.67 -26.06 8.79
C ASN A 180 -10.93 -25.27 9.89
N ARG A 181 -11.64 -24.37 10.58
CA ARG A 181 -11.03 -23.38 11.47
C ARG A 181 -10.13 -24.00 12.53
N GLU A 182 -10.56 -25.08 13.16
CA GLU A 182 -9.80 -25.72 14.24
C GLU A 182 -8.44 -26.25 13.76
N GLU A 183 -8.40 -26.84 12.56
CA GLU A 183 -7.15 -27.32 11.95
C GLU A 183 -6.26 -26.14 11.55
N ALA A 184 -6.83 -25.12 10.89
CA ALA A 184 -6.09 -23.92 10.48
C ALA A 184 -5.47 -23.18 11.68
N VAL A 185 -6.22 -23.05 12.78
CA VAL A 185 -5.72 -22.44 14.03
C VAL A 185 -4.61 -23.30 14.63
N ALA A 186 -4.77 -24.63 14.67
CA ALA A 186 -3.74 -25.52 15.22
C ALA A 186 -2.43 -25.49 14.40
N GLU A 187 -2.51 -25.43 13.07
CA GLU A 187 -1.35 -25.29 12.19
C GLU A 187 -0.66 -23.93 12.39
N PHE A 188 -1.44 -22.85 12.43
CA PHE A 188 -0.92 -21.51 12.68
C PHE A 188 -0.23 -21.40 14.05
N GLU A 189 -0.90 -21.84 15.12
CA GLU A 189 -0.35 -21.80 16.46
C GLU A 189 0.91 -22.66 16.57
N LYS A 190 0.99 -23.81 15.88
CA LYS A 190 2.20 -24.61 15.84
C LYS A 190 3.39 -23.85 15.24
N GLU A 191 3.19 -23.19 14.09
CA GLU A 191 4.25 -22.41 13.43
C GLU A 191 4.64 -21.18 14.27
N ALA A 192 3.66 -20.45 14.81
CA ALA A 192 3.90 -19.30 15.68
C ALA A 192 4.65 -19.70 16.97
N GLN A 193 4.25 -20.80 17.61
CA GLN A 193 4.90 -21.28 18.84
C GLN A 193 6.36 -21.70 18.62
N SER A 194 6.72 -22.16 17.41
CA SER A 194 8.11 -22.44 17.05
C SER A 194 8.98 -21.17 17.13
N ILE A 195 8.45 -20.04 16.66
CA ILE A 195 9.14 -18.74 16.71
C ILE A 195 9.12 -18.19 18.15
N ILE A 196 7.95 -18.19 18.82
CA ILE A 196 7.78 -17.68 20.19
C ILE A 196 8.73 -18.36 21.18
N GLN A 197 8.89 -19.69 21.11
CA GLN A 197 9.75 -20.43 22.03
C GLN A 197 11.22 -20.05 21.89
N GLN A 198 11.68 -19.75 20.67
CA GLN A 198 13.04 -19.31 20.40
C GLN A 198 13.22 -17.83 20.80
N ALA A 199 12.24 -16.98 20.50
CA ALA A 199 12.23 -15.58 20.93
C ALA A 199 12.36 -15.47 22.46
N ARG A 200 11.66 -16.30 23.23
CA ARG A 200 11.74 -16.33 24.72
C ARG A 200 13.13 -16.64 25.29
N GLN A 201 14.10 -17.07 24.46
CA GLN A 201 15.48 -17.25 24.90
C GLN A 201 16.23 -15.93 25.05
N PHE A 202 15.73 -14.86 24.42
CA PHE A 202 16.28 -13.51 24.53
C PHE A 202 15.74 -12.77 25.74
N SER A 203 16.59 -11.94 26.34
CA SER A 203 16.34 -11.35 27.67
C SER A 203 15.56 -10.04 27.59
N THR A 204 15.70 -9.30 26.50
CA THR A 204 15.07 -7.99 26.32
C THR A 204 13.99 -8.02 25.24
N PRO A 205 12.92 -7.19 25.34
CA PRO A 205 11.90 -7.10 24.31
C PRO A 205 12.44 -6.80 22.91
N VAL A 206 13.44 -5.93 22.78
CA VAL A 206 14.05 -5.59 21.48
C VAL A 206 14.85 -6.75 20.85
N GLU A 207 15.51 -7.59 21.67
CA GLU A 207 16.16 -8.80 21.16
C GLU A 207 15.12 -9.86 20.73
N GLN A 208 14.01 -9.97 21.47
CA GLN A 208 12.89 -10.84 21.09
C GLN A 208 12.27 -10.37 19.78
N GLU A 209 12.02 -9.07 19.67
CA GLU A 209 11.52 -8.42 18.47
C GLU A 209 12.39 -8.71 17.26
N LYS A 210 13.70 -8.47 17.35
CA LYS A 210 14.64 -8.74 16.26
C LYS A 210 14.57 -10.21 15.82
N PHE A 211 14.56 -11.14 16.77
CA PHE A 211 14.46 -12.56 16.43
C PHE A 211 13.17 -12.87 15.67
N VAL A 212 12.03 -12.32 16.13
CA VAL A 212 10.73 -12.54 15.50
C VAL A 212 10.68 -11.92 14.11
N HIS A 213 11.19 -10.69 13.95
CA HIS A 213 11.34 -9.98 12.69
C HIS A 213 12.07 -10.85 11.66
N ASP A 214 13.29 -11.27 11.97
CA ASP A 214 14.12 -12.08 11.07
C ASP A 214 13.46 -13.43 10.77
N ALA A 215 12.85 -14.05 11.78
CA ALA A 215 12.22 -15.37 11.63
C ALA A 215 11.00 -15.32 10.70
N ILE A 216 10.22 -14.24 10.69
CA ILE A 216 9.07 -14.07 9.80
C ILE A 216 9.56 -13.85 8.36
N ILE A 217 10.53 -12.95 8.15
CA ILE A 217 11.11 -12.67 6.83
C ILE A 217 11.74 -13.94 6.26
N ALA A 218 12.50 -14.68 7.05
CA ALA A 218 13.17 -15.89 6.59
C ALA A 218 12.23 -17.04 6.15
N VAL A 219 10.96 -17.03 6.57
CA VAL A 219 10.00 -18.10 6.25
C VAL A 219 8.88 -17.65 5.31
N THR A 220 8.84 -16.37 4.92
CA THR A 220 7.76 -15.82 4.12
C THR A 220 8.32 -15.24 2.82
N ASP A 221 7.74 -15.63 1.68
CA ASP A 221 8.03 -14.97 0.40
C ASP A 221 6.98 -13.88 0.13
N TYR A 222 7.40 -12.68 -0.26
CA TYR A 222 6.48 -11.65 -0.70
C TYR A 222 5.76 -12.01 -2.02
N HIS A 223 4.43 -12.08 -2.00
CA HIS A 223 3.64 -12.58 -3.13
C HIS A 223 2.19 -12.06 -3.15
N LEU A 224 1.91 -11.09 -4.03
CA LEU A 224 0.62 -10.40 -4.18
C LEU A 224 -0.59 -11.29 -4.47
N SER A 225 -0.40 -12.46 -5.09
CA SER A 225 -1.51 -13.37 -5.46
C SER A 225 -1.57 -14.64 -4.61
N SER A 226 -1.01 -14.60 -3.39
CA SER A 226 -1.07 -15.72 -2.45
C SER A 226 -2.47 -15.82 -1.80
N ALA A 227 -2.84 -17.02 -1.38
CA ALA A 227 -4.14 -17.27 -0.74
C ALA A 227 -4.13 -16.71 0.70
N GLN A 228 -5.25 -16.10 1.12
CA GLN A 228 -5.43 -15.55 2.47
C GLN A 228 -4.35 -14.52 2.86
N ASN A 229 -3.77 -13.83 1.87
CA ASN A 229 -2.60 -12.95 2.02
C ASN A 229 -2.82 -11.75 2.97
N GLN A 230 -4.08 -11.47 3.33
CA GLN A 230 -4.48 -10.44 4.29
C GLN A 230 -4.50 -10.92 5.75
N SER A 231 -4.05 -12.16 6.03
CA SER A 231 -4.09 -12.79 7.36
C SER A 231 -2.70 -13.21 7.82
N ALA A 232 -2.50 -13.38 9.13
CA ALA A 232 -1.24 -13.93 9.65
C ALA A 232 -0.96 -15.38 9.16
N TYR A 233 -2.01 -16.11 8.75
CA TYR A 233 -1.91 -17.49 8.29
C TYR A 233 -1.09 -17.62 7.00
N SER A 234 -1.24 -16.70 6.06
CA SER A 234 -0.51 -16.75 4.78
C SER A 234 1.00 -16.60 4.98
N ALA A 235 1.43 -15.77 5.94
CA ALA A 235 2.84 -15.63 6.29
C ALA A 235 3.39 -16.89 6.97
N LEU A 236 2.81 -17.29 8.11
CA LEU A 236 3.40 -18.36 8.92
C LEU A 236 3.12 -19.77 8.42
N VAL A 237 1.96 -20.04 7.81
CA VAL A 237 1.60 -21.38 7.31
C VAL A 237 1.72 -21.44 5.80
N GLY A 238 1.17 -20.44 5.11
CA GLY A 238 1.22 -20.33 3.65
C GLY A 238 2.63 -20.06 3.10
N LYS A 239 3.53 -19.54 3.94
CA LYS A 239 4.91 -19.12 3.61
C LYS A 239 4.99 -18.10 2.48
N LYS A 240 3.86 -17.47 2.13
CA LYS A 240 3.73 -16.49 1.04
C LYS A 240 2.68 -15.48 1.39
N SER A 241 3.03 -14.20 1.40
CA SER A 241 2.13 -13.16 1.88
C SER A 241 2.42 -11.80 1.29
N VAL A 242 1.66 -10.80 1.71
CA VAL A 242 1.83 -9.37 1.44
C VAL A 242 1.91 -8.60 2.76
N CYS A 243 2.06 -7.27 2.72
CA CYS A 243 2.29 -6.45 3.91
C CYS A 243 1.36 -6.79 5.09
N ALA A 244 0.07 -6.97 4.80
CA ALA A 244 -0.95 -7.31 5.80
C ALA A 244 -0.63 -8.61 6.58
N GLY A 245 -0.20 -9.67 5.90
CA GLY A 245 0.10 -10.93 6.59
C GLY A 245 1.42 -10.92 7.35
N TYR A 246 2.45 -10.20 6.87
CA TYR A 246 3.69 -9.97 7.64
C TYR A 246 3.36 -9.23 8.93
N SER A 247 2.68 -8.11 8.81
CA SER A 247 2.37 -7.21 9.93
C SER A 247 1.44 -7.85 10.95
N ARG A 248 0.50 -8.72 10.53
CA ARG A 248 -0.36 -9.48 11.44
C ARG A 248 0.35 -10.65 12.12
N ALA A 249 1.25 -11.34 11.42
CA ALA A 249 2.05 -12.40 12.03
C ALA A 249 2.98 -11.84 13.11
N PHE A 250 3.63 -10.71 12.81
CA PHE A 250 4.46 -9.99 13.77
C PHE A 250 3.66 -9.49 14.97
N GLN A 251 2.51 -8.85 14.71
CA GLN A 251 1.58 -8.42 15.75
C GLN A 251 1.22 -9.57 16.70
N TYR A 252 0.76 -10.71 16.15
CA TYR A 252 0.35 -11.87 16.94
C TYR A 252 1.49 -12.39 17.83
N ILE A 253 2.69 -12.58 17.26
CA ILE A 253 3.81 -13.16 18.00
C ILE A 253 4.30 -12.20 19.10
N MET A 254 4.40 -10.90 18.83
CA MET A 254 4.83 -9.93 19.84
C MET A 254 3.80 -9.80 20.98
N MET A 255 2.51 -9.86 20.67
CA MET A 255 1.45 -9.91 21.70
C MET A 255 1.51 -11.18 22.56
N GLU A 256 1.82 -12.35 21.99
CA GLU A 256 2.07 -13.61 22.74
C GLU A 256 3.32 -13.56 23.63
N LEU A 257 4.28 -12.69 23.30
CA LEU A 257 5.46 -12.38 24.11
C LEU A 257 5.17 -11.32 25.19
N GLY A 258 3.96 -10.74 25.21
CA GLY A 258 3.57 -9.69 26.15
C GLY A 258 4.06 -8.30 25.77
N VAL A 259 4.48 -8.09 24.52
CA VAL A 259 4.95 -6.81 23.99
C VAL A 259 3.82 -6.18 23.17
N PRO A 260 3.32 -4.97 23.53
CA PRO A 260 2.29 -4.31 22.75
C PRO A 260 2.77 -4.01 21.33
N CYS A 261 2.08 -4.58 20.36
CA CYS A 261 2.36 -4.41 18.94
C CYS A 261 1.02 -4.18 18.22
N TYR A 262 0.94 -3.11 17.44
CA TYR A 262 -0.30 -2.63 16.86
C TYR A 262 -0.21 -2.72 15.33
N TYR A 263 -1.24 -3.27 14.70
CA TYR A 263 -1.37 -3.25 13.25
C TYR A 263 -1.63 -1.81 12.79
N CYS A 264 -0.79 -1.26 11.94
CA CYS A 264 -0.92 0.10 11.42
C CYS A 264 -1.22 0.04 9.93
N VAL A 265 -2.30 0.70 9.49
CA VAL A 265 -2.64 0.84 8.06
C VAL A 265 -2.44 2.26 7.58
N GLY A 266 -2.11 2.39 6.31
CA GLY A 266 -1.86 3.66 5.68
C GLY A 266 -1.57 3.55 4.21
N TYR A 267 -0.82 4.53 3.71
CA TYR A 267 -0.40 4.61 2.33
C TYR A 267 1.12 4.76 2.25
N ALA A 268 1.74 3.94 1.41
CA ALA A 268 3.18 3.97 1.12
C ALA A 268 3.42 3.68 -0.38
N GLY A 269 2.98 4.60 -1.25
CA GLY A 269 2.92 4.39 -2.70
C GLY A 269 1.72 3.55 -3.16
N GLU A 270 1.25 2.64 -2.31
CA GLU A 270 -0.03 1.94 -2.38
C GLU A 270 -0.64 1.76 -0.97
N ASP A 271 -1.84 1.20 -0.87
CA ASP A 271 -2.40 0.85 0.44
C ASP A 271 -1.46 -0.15 1.12
N HIS A 272 -1.01 0.17 2.34
CA HIS A 272 0.07 -0.55 3.00
C HIS A 272 -0.20 -0.77 4.49
N ALA A 273 0.41 -1.81 5.05
CA ALA A 273 0.29 -2.13 6.46
C ALA A 273 1.62 -2.54 7.09
N TRP A 274 1.94 -1.89 8.21
CA TRP A 274 3.13 -2.12 9.02
C TRP A 274 2.74 -2.22 10.50
N ASN A 275 3.69 -2.10 11.43
CA ASN A 275 3.43 -2.17 12.86
C ASN A 275 3.92 -0.98 13.66
N ILE A 276 3.25 -0.71 14.78
CA ILE A 276 3.73 0.14 15.86
C ILE A 276 3.97 -0.71 17.09
N ILE A 277 5.21 -0.78 17.55
CA ILE A 277 5.60 -1.57 18.72
C ILE A 277 5.94 -0.67 19.91
N LYS A 278 5.58 -1.10 21.12
CA LYS A 278 5.95 -0.43 22.36
C LYS A 278 7.07 -1.21 23.05
N LEU A 279 8.24 -0.59 23.15
CA LEU A 279 9.39 -1.10 23.86
C LEU A 279 9.64 -0.27 25.13
N ASP A 280 10.77 -0.51 25.81
CA ASP A 280 11.07 0.11 27.11
C ASP A 280 11.17 1.63 27.02
N SER A 281 11.73 2.13 25.92
CA SER A 281 11.98 3.56 25.71
C SER A 281 10.85 4.32 25.02
N GLY A 282 9.88 3.63 24.42
CA GLY A 282 8.72 4.25 23.79
C GLY A 282 8.13 3.45 22.63
N TYR A 283 7.43 4.17 21.75
CA TYR A 283 6.81 3.60 20.56
C TYR A 283 7.68 3.78 19.32
N TYR A 284 7.65 2.79 18.45
CA TYR A 284 8.45 2.70 17.24
C TYR A 284 7.60 2.20 16.07
N ASN A 285 7.91 2.64 14.84
CA ASN A 285 7.40 2.00 13.64
C ASN A 285 8.34 0.85 13.24
N VAL A 286 7.74 -0.24 12.75
CA VAL A 286 8.43 -1.43 12.24
C VAL A 286 7.73 -1.88 10.97
N ASP A 287 8.47 -2.02 9.86
CA ASP A 287 7.94 -2.52 8.59
C ASP A 287 8.74 -3.72 8.09
N LEU A 288 8.23 -4.92 8.36
CA LEU A 288 8.86 -6.17 7.96
C LEU A 288 8.78 -6.40 6.45
N ALA A 289 7.78 -5.84 5.77
CA ALA A 289 7.58 -6.04 4.34
C ALA A 289 8.60 -5.24 3.52
N TRP A 290 8.97 -4.05 4.01
CA TRP A 290 10.01 -3.23 3.38
C TRP A 290 11.43 -3.63 3.83
N ASP A 291 11.56 -4.27 4.99
CA ASP A 291 12.80 -4.90 5.45
C ASP A 291 13.03 -6.33 4.87
N ASP A 292 12.09 -6.86 4.07
CA ASP A 292 12.23 -8.10 3.30
C ASP A 292 12.87 -7.84 1.92
N PRO A 293 14.13 -8.25 1.69
CA PRO A 293 14.81 -8.03 0.43
C PRO A 293 14.28 -8.93 -0.68
N ILE A 294 13.24 -8.48 -1.37
CA ILE A 294 12.60 -9.21 -2.48
C ILE A 294 13.64 -9.59 -3.56
N GLY A 295 13.86 -10.89 -3.74
CA GLY A 295 14.71 -11.44 -4.80
C GLY A 295 16.20 -11.56 -4.45
N SER A 296 16.58 -11.38 -3.19
CA SER A 296 17.93 -11.65 -2.68
C SER A 296 18.16 -13.15 -2.36
N GLU A 297 19.36 -13.48 -1.88
CA GLU A 297 19.65 -14.84 -1.40
C GLU A 297 18.78 -15.16 -0.17
N ALA A 298 18.24 -16.38 -0.09
CA ALA A 298 17.40 -16.80 1.03
C ALA A 298 18.10 -16.58 2.38
N GLY A 299 17.52 -15.72 3.22
CA GLY A 299 18.01 -15.41 4.56
C GLY A 299 18.70 -14.05 4.73
N GLU A 300 18.75 -13.21 3.69
CA GLU A 300 19.09 -11.79 3.85
C GLU A 300 17.92 -11.04 4.48
N VAL A 301 18.21 -10.16 5.44
CA VAL A 301 17.22 -9.36 6.18
C VAL A 301 17.76 -7.95 6.29
N HIS A 302 16.95 -6.96 5.92
CA HIS A 302 17.26 -5.56 6.09
C HIS A 302 16.69 -5.03 7.41
N TYR A 303 17.09 -3.81 7.79
CA TYR A 303 16.67 -3.19 9.05
C TYR A 303 16.49 -1.67 8.90
N GLU A 304 16.13 -1.21 7.70
CA GLU A 304 15.91 0.20 7.41
C GLU A 304 14.64 0.72 8.10
N TYR A 305 13.64 -0.15 8.24
CA TYR A 305 12.37 0.13 8.89
C TYR A 305 12.27 -0.48 10.29
N PHE A 306 13.35 -1.07 10.81
CA PHE A 306 13.41 -1.61 12.16
C PHE A 306 13.54 -0.51 13.21
N ASN A 307 12.46 -0.28 13.96
CA ASN A 307 12.36 0.67 15.06
C ASN A 307 12.71 2.12 14.69
N ILE A 308 11.93 2.69 13.78
CA ILE A 308 12.11 4.08 13.32
C ILE A 308 11.02 5.04 13.83
N THR A 309 11.37 6.32 13.89
CA THR A 309 10.49 7.40 14.33
C THR A 309 9.47 7.78 13.27
N ASP A 310 8.40 8.48 13.69
CA ASP A 310 7.45 9.11 12.76
C ASP A 310 8.15 10.11 11.83
N ASP A 311 9.13 10.87 12.33
CA ASP A 311 9.93 11.78 11.49
C ASP A 311 10.67 11.07 10.36
N LYS A 312 11.02 9.79 10.53
CA LYS A 312 11.71 8.99 9.52
C LYS A 312 10.72 8.28 8.61
N ILE A 313 9.73 7.59 9.17
CA ILE A 313 8.80 6.82 8.33
C ILE A 313 7.87 7.73 7.52
N SER A 314 7.64 8.97 7.95
CA SER A 314 6.76 9.91 7.24
C SER A 314 7.29 10.41 5.89
N TYR A 315 8.52 10.05 5.51
CA TYR A 315 9.06 10.35 4.18
C TYR A 315 8.36 9.55 3.07
N ASP A 316 7.90 8.34 3.38
CA ASP A 316 7.30 7.41 2.42
C ASP A 316 6.01 6.76 2.93
N HIS A 317 5.75 6.74 4.25
CA HIS A 317 4.51 6.23 4.83
C HIS A 317 3.63 7.33 5.39
N GLN A 318 2.32 7.16 5.23
CA GLN A 318 1.32 8.00 5.86
C GLN A 318 0.25 7.13 6.53
N ARG A 319 0.08 7.27 7.85
CA ARG A 319 -1.01 6.62 8.59
C ARG A 319 -2.37 7.08 8.06
N GLN A 320 -3.33 6.15 7.96
CA GLN A 320 -4.71 6.44 7.56
C GLN A 320 -5.71 5.75 8.51
N ASP A 321 -7.00 6.00 8.30
CA ASP A 321 -8.11 5.45 9.07
C ASP A 321 -7.91 5.62 10.59
N LEU A 322 -8.16 4.58 11.38
CA LEU A 322 -7.97 4.63 12.83
C LEU A 322 -6.49 4.74 13.22
N SER A 323 -5.56 4.36 12.34
CA SER A 323 -4.12 4.35 12.64
C SER A 323 -3.56 5.74 12.90
N VAL A 324 -4.22 6.80 12.41
CA VAL A 324 -3.85 8.20 12.70
C VAL A 324 -3.93 8.54 14.20
N HIS A 325 -4.65 7.73 14.97
CA HIS A 325 -4.84 7.90 16.41
C HIS A 325 -3.92 6.99 17.25
N LEU A 326 -3.12 6.11 16.62
CA LEU A 326 -2.12 5.33 17.35
C LEU A 326 -1.06 6.23 17.99
N PRO A 327 -0.38 5.78 19.06
CA PRO A 327 0.65 6.57 19.73
C PRO A 327 1.75 7.08 18.77
N PRO A 328 2.31 8.27 19.04
CA PRO A 328 3.40 8.81 18.23
C PRO A 328 4.72 8.06 18.50
N CYS A 329 5.45 7.76 17.45
CA CYS A 329 6.73 7.06 17.51
C CYS A 329 7.88 8.07 17.53
N THR A 330 8.28 8.49 18.73
CA THR A 330 9.32 9.54 18.92
C THR A 330 10.60 9.02 19.55
N ALA A 331 10.59 7.78 20.04
CA ALA A 331 11.76 7.14 20.65
C ALA A 331 12.78 6.73 19.58
N GLN A 332 14.06 6.68 19.96
CA GLN A 332 15.16 6.33 19.04
C GLN A 332 16.11 5.30 19.63
N GLU A 333 16.08 5.10 20.95
CA GLU A 333 17.05 4.35 21.75
C GLU A 333 17.16 2.89 21.30
N GLU A 334 16.06 2.30 20.84
CA GLU A 334 15.94 0.89 20.47
C GLU A 334 15.93 0.67 18.93
N SER A 335 16.38 1.67 18.15
CA SER A 335 16.66 1.48 16.72
C SER A 335 17.77 0.45 16.49
N TYR A 336 17.71 -0.27 15.35
CA TYR A 336 18.63 -1.37 15.05
C TYR A 336 20.11 -1.04 15.29
N ASN A 337 20.62 0.01 14.64
CA ASN A 337 22.04 0.41 14.71
C ASN A 337 22.51 0.74 16.14
N ARG A 338 21.63 1.29 16.98
CA ARG A 338 21.98 1.67 18.35
C ARG A 338 22.09 0.48 19.29
N ILE A 339 21.27 -0.55 19.07
CA ILE A 339 21.24 -1.74 19.95
C ILE A 339 22.22 -2.80 19.48
N PHE A 340 22.20 -3.15 18.18
CA PHE A 340 22.88 -4.35 17.69
C PHE A 340 24.25 -4.09 17.09
N GLY A 341 24.65 -2.83 16.93
CA GLY A 341 25.99 -2.46 16.49
C GLY A 341 26.37 -3.15 15.18
N GLY A 342 25.68 -2.81 14.10
CA GLY A 342 26.04 -3.20 12.75
C GLY A 342 26.20 -1.97 11.89
N ASP A 343 27.16 -2.01 10.97
CA ASP A 343 26.99 -1.35 9.68
C ASP A 343 25.82 -2.08 9.01
N ASN A 344 24.59 -1.79 9.41
CA ASN A 344 23.51 -2.01 8.46
C ASN A 344 23.94 -1.20 7.23
N PRO A 345 23.87 -1.72 6.01
CA PRO A 345 23.68 -0.83 4.89
C PRO A 345 22.27 -0.23 5.05
N VAL A 346 22.06 0.54 6.12
CA VAL A 346 21.51 1.86 5.90
C VAL A 346 22.28 2.31 4.65
N LYS A 347 21.58 2.77 3.63
CA LYS A 347 22.09 4.00 3.07
C LYS A 347 22.16 4.99 4.24
N GLU A 348 23.19 4.88 5.10
CA GLU A 348 23.92 6.04 5.52
C GLU A 348 24.06 6.71 4.18
N GLY A 349 23.43 7.86 4.02
CA GLY A 349 23.83 8.73 2.95
C GLY A 349 25.32 8.91 3.15
N GLY A 350 26.13 8.05 2.51
CA GLY A 350 27.46 8.40 2.11
C GLY A 350 27.26 9.77 1.51
N ALA A 351 27.96 10.76 2.08
CA ALA A 351 27.68 12.19 1.89
C ALA A 351 27.00 12.41 0.53
N PRO A 352 25.72 12.83 0.49
CA PRO A 352 24.87 12.60 -0.66
C PRO A 352 25.62 12.94 -1.95
N VAL A 353 25.64 12.01 -2.89
CA VAL A 353 26.59 12.06 -4.01
C VAL A 353 26.32 13.32 -4.83
N ASP A 354 27.36 14.10 -5.13
CA ASP A 354 27.23 15.26 -6.03
C ASP A 354 26.93 14.74 -7.45
N TYR A 355 25.88 15.26 -8.11
CA TYR A 355 25.54 14.85 -9.48
C TYR A 355 26.69 15.12 -10.46
N HIS A 356 27.58 16.08 -10.19
CA HIS A 356 28.79 16.28 -10.99
C HIS A 356 29.72 15.08 -10.95
N SER A 357 29.79 14.37 -9.83
CA SER A 357 30.61 13.16 -9.69
C SER A 357 30.04 11.96 -10.44
N LEU A 358 28.73 11.98 -10.74
CA LEU A 358 28.04 11.01 -11.59
C LEU A 358 28.13 11.36 -13.09
N GLY A 359 28.79 12.46 -13.44
CA GLY A 359 28.99 12.92 -14.82
C GLY A 359 27.89 13.83 -15.36
N TYR A 360 26.95 14.28 -14.51
CA TYR A 360 25.91 15.24 -14.88
C TYR A 360 26.40 16.70 -14.73
N THR A 361 25.72 17.60 -15.42
CA THR A 361 26.01 19.05 -15.41
C THR A 361 24.79 19.84 -15.00
N GLU A 362 24.95 21.15 -14.78
CA GLU A 362 23.82 22.08 -14.53
C GLU A 362 22.74 22.00 -15.64
N GLU A 363 23.13 21.66 -16.87
CA GLU A 363 22.19 21.54 -18.00
C GLU A 363 21.28 20.30 -17.87
N ASP A 364 21.61 19.37 -16.97
CA ASP A 364 20.84 18.15 -16.70
C ASP A 364 19.89 18.31 -15.50
N VAL A 365 19.98 19.44 -14.78
CA VAL A 365 19.14 19.77 -13.64
C VAL A 365 17.83 20.39 -14.11
N VAL A 366 16.74 19.92 -13.51
CA VAL A 366 15.38 20.40 -13.73
C VAL A 366 14.93 21.19 -12.50
N HIS A 367 14.41 22.39 -12.75
CA HIS A 367 14.05 23.36 -11.72
C HIS A 367 12.54 23.60 -11.61
N SER A 368 11.73 22.98 -12.48
CA SER A 368 10.27 23.09 -12.43
C SER A 368 9.54 21.85 -12.93
N LEU A 369 8.28 21.67 -12.53
CA LEU A 369 7.45 20.56 -12.99
C LEU A 369 7.23 20.61 -14.52
N ALA A 370 7.21 21.81 -15.09
CA ALA A 370 7.10 22.01 -16.53
C ALA A 370 8.36 21.49 -17.28
N GLU A 371 9.55 21.80 -16.78
CA GLU A 371 10.81 21.28 -17.33
C GLU A 371 10.92 19.76 -17.16
N TYR A 372 10.44 19.20 -16.04
CA TYR A 372 10.36 17.75 -15.84
C TYR A 372 9.49 17.08 -16.93
N TYR A 373 8.30 17.62 -17.19
CA TYR A 373 7.43 17.12 -18.24
C TYR A 373 8.05 17.26 -19.63
N GLU A 374 8.70 18.39 -19.93
CA GLU A 374 9.37 18.60 -21.20
C GLU A 374 10.50 17.57 -21.43
N ARG A 375 11.38 17.38 -20.44
CA ARG A 375 12.49 16.42 -20.50
C ARG A 375 11.99 14.98 -20.66
N SER A 376 10.95 14.62 -19.91
CA SER A 376 10.32 13.30 -19.96
C SER A 376 9.63 13.06 -21.31
N GLN A 377 8.96 14.08 -21.85
CA GLN A 377 8.31 14.01 -23.16
C GLN A 377 9.34 13.77 -24.28
N GLN A 378 10.46 14.51 -24.26
CA GLN A 378 11.53 14.35 -25.23
C GLN A 378 12.12 12.93 -25.21
N ALA A 379 12.30 12.35 -24.02
CA ALA A 379 12.79 10.98 -23.87
C ALA A 379 11.83 9.93 -24.45
N VAL A 380 10.52 10.17 -24.35
CA VAL A 380 9.49 9.30 -24.96
C VAL A 380 9.42 9.48 -26.47
N GLU A 381 9.47 10.72 -26.95
CA GLU A 381 9.45 11.01 -28.40
C GLU A 381 10.68 10.46 -29.13
N ALA A 382 11.82 10.37 -28.45
CA ALA A 382 13.04 9.77 -28.97
C ALA A 382 12.88 8.29 -29.36
N LEU A 383 11.87 7.59 -28.82
CA LEU A 383 11.54 6.22 -29.24
C LEU A 383 11.06 6.14 -30.69
N GLY A 384 10.39 7.20 -31.19
CA GLY A 384 9.78 7.23 -32.52
C GLY A 384 8.62 6.25 -32.74
N GLY A 385 8.16 5.56 -31.69
CA GLY A 385 7.12 4.55 -31.74
C GLY A 385 7.02 3.75 -30.43
N PRO A 386 6.27 2.64 -30.41
CA PRO A 386 6.23 1.72 -29.26
C PRO A 386 7.64 1.20 -28.90
N GLY A 387 7.94 1.13 -27.61
CA GLY A 387 9.25 0.77 -27.09
C GLY A 387 9.42 1.16 -25.62
N GLU A 388 10.60 0.94 -25.09
CA GLU A 388 10.99 1.26 -23.72
C GLU A 388 12.00 2.42 -23.71
N SER A 389 11.74 3.44 -22.91
CA SER A 389 12.64 4.58 -22.70
C SER A 389 13.05 4.63 -21.23
N ILE A 390 14.35 4.78 -20.99
CA ILE A 390 14.89 5.08 -19.66
C ILE A 390 15.30 6.54 -19.66
N CYS A 391 14.72 7.31 -18.75
CA CYS A 391 14.98 8.73 -18.59
C CYS A 391 15.54 8.98 -17.18
N VAL A 392 16.68 9.65 -17.11
CA VAL A 392 17.31 10.05 -15.85
C VAL A 392 17.26 11.58 -15.74
N ILE A 393 16.77 12.08 -14.61
CA ILE A 393 16.50 13.50 -14.37
C ILE A 393 17.02 13.90 -12.99
N ILE A 394 17.75 15.02 -12.90
CA ILE A 394 18.16 15.60 -11.61
C ILE A 394 17.13 16.67 -11.22
N LEU A 395 16.46 16.52 -10.06
CA LEU A 395 15.50 17.51 -9.56
C LEU A 395 16.14 18.39 -8.49
N GLU A 396 15.96 19.71 -8.58
CA GLU A 396 16.39 20.65 -7.54
C GLU A 396 15.27 20.97 -6.54
N GLY A 397 15.53 20.75 -5.26
CA GLY A 397 14.73 21.30 -4.16
C GLY A 397 13.48 20.49 -3.80
N SER A 398 13.16 20.50 -2.49
CA SER A 398 12.09 19.68 -1.90
C SER A 398 10.70 19.92 -2.48
N ALA A 399 10.37 21.16 -2.83
CA ALA A 399 9.06 21.50 -3.40
C ALA A 399 8.83 20.87 -4.79
N LEU A 400 9.86 20.85 -5.65
CA LEU A 400 9.77 20.23 -6.96
C LEU A 400 9.72 18.71 -6.84
N ARG A 401 10.56 18.12 -5.97
CA ARG A 401 10.54 16.69 -5.67
C ARG A 401 9.12 16.23 -5.30
N GLN A 402 8.46 16.94 -4.38
CA GLN A 402 7.08 16.64 -3.98
C GLN A 402 6.08 16.73 -5.15
N GLN A 403 6.20 17.75 -6.01
CA GLN A 403 5.34 17.90 -7.18
C GLN A 403 5.52 16.76 -8.19
N VAL A 404 6.76 16.33 -8.43
CA VAL A 404 7.06 15.24 -9.37
C VAL A 404 6.60 13.89 -8.82
N LEU A 405 6.85 13.61 -7.54
CA LEU A 405 6.37 12.38 -6.89
C LEU A 405 4.84 12.31 -6.85
N ALA A 406 4.17 13.43 -6.58
CA ALA A 406 2.72 13.53 -6.67
C ALA A 406 2.22 13.30 -8.11
N ALA A 407 2.91 13.83 -9.11
CA ALA A 407 2.54 13.63 -10.51
C ALA A 407 2.70 12.16 -10.95
N LEU A 408 3.69 11.44 -10.42
CA LEU A 408 3.90 10.01 -10.63
C LEU A 408 2.75 9.19 -10.00
N SER A 409 2.43 9.45 -8.73
CA SER A 409 1.38 8.76 -7.97
C SER A 409 -0.03 9.02 -8.53
N ASN A 410 -0.38 10.28 -8.80
CA ASN A 410 -1.71 10.67 -9.30
C ASN A 410 -1.94 10.34 -10.78
N ARG A 411 -0.94 9.75 -11.45
CA ARG A 411 -0.93 9.50 -12.90
C ARG A 411 -1.00 10.75 -13.77
N ASP A 412 -0.65 11.91 -13.22
CA ASP A 412 -0.58 13.17 -13.98
C ASP A 412 0.51 13.11 -15.05
N TRP A 413 1.55 12.29 -14.86
CA TRP A 413 2.58 11.99 -15.87
C TRP A 413 2.02 11.57 -17.24
N PHE A 414 0.88 10.88 -17.25
CA PHE A 414 0.26 10.43 -18.49
C PHE A 414 -0.18 11.62 -19.35
N ASN A 415 -0.88 12.59 -18.74
CA ASN A 415 -1.31 13.80 -19.43
C ASN A 415 -0.17 14.83 -19.55
N GLY A 416 0.79 14.79 -18.62
CA GLY A 416 1.92 15.71 -18.53
C GLY A 416 2.93 15.53 -19.66
N PHE A 417 3.27 14.29 -20.03
CA PHE A 417 4.27 14.07 -21.09
C PHE A 417 4.02 12.87 -22.01
N VAL A 418 3.37 11.80 -21.55
CA VAL A 418 3.18 10.61 -22.42
C VAL A 418 2.14 10.83 -23.51
N ALA A 419 0.96 11.35 -23.17
CA ALA A 419 -0.09 11.62 -24.16
C ALA A 419 0.31 12.72 -25.17
N PRO A 420 1.00 13.81 -24.77
CA PRO A 420 1.64 14.73 -25.69
C PRO A 420 2.67 14.06 -26.62
N ALA A 421 3.61 13.26 -26.08
CA ALA A 421 4.61 12.56 -26.88
C ALA A 421 3.98 11.61 -27.91
N ALA A 422 3.02 10.78 -27.48
CA ALA A 422 2.32 9.84 -28.34
C ALA A 422 1.55 10.56 -29.46
N ARG A 423 0.96 11.74 -29.17
CA ARG A 423 0.31 12.59 -30.17
C ARG A 423 1.30 13.11 -31.20
N ASN A 424 2.48 13.57 -30.76
CA ASN A 424 3.53 14.08 -31.65
C ASN A 424 4.11 12.97 -32.53
N MET A 425 4.18 11.74 -32.03
CA MET A 425 4.56 10.54 -32.79
C MET A 425 3.42 9.98 -33.68
N GLY A 426 2.20 10.50 -33.58
CA GLY A 426 1.05 10.04 -34.37
C GLY A 426 0.46 8.69 -33.94
N LEU A 427 0.72 8.25 -32.71
CA LEU A 427 0.18 7.01 -32.16
C LEU A 427 -1.31 7.14 -31.84
N LYS A 428 -2.11 6.13 -32.20
CA LYS A 428 -3.58 6.16 -32.05
C LYS A 428 -4.12 5.17 -31.03
N ASN A 429 -3.54 3.96 -30.96
CA ASN A 429 -3.87 2.95 -29.96
C ASN A 429 -2.57 2.53 -29.29
N TYR A 430 -2.43 2.83 -28.00
CA TYR A 430 -1.26 2.46 -27.22
C TYR A 430 -1.61 2.28 -25.74
N PHE A 431 -0.82 1.47 -25.06
CA PHE A 431 -0.78 1.37 -23.62
C PHE A 431 0.51 1.99 -23.11
N ALA A 432 0.45 2.65 -21.95
CA ALA A 432 1.61 3.26 -21.32
C ALA A 432 1.73 2.81 -19.86
N GLY A 433 2.93 2.38 -19.49
CA GLY A 433 3.34 2.12 -18.12
C GLY A 433 4.54 2.99 -17.76
N ILE A 434 4.67 3.33 -16.48
CA ILE A 434 5.86 3.96 -15.94
C ILE A 434 6.24 3.26 -14.64
N SER A 435 7.53 3.07 -14.42
CA SER A 435 8.12 2.82 -13.11
C SER A 435 9.18 3.88 -12.85
N ALA A 436 9.40 4.24 -11.59
CA ALA A 436 10.40 5.22 -11.23
C ALA A 436 11.10 4.82 -9.94
N GLN A 437 12.40 5.08 -9.89
CA GLN A 437 13.26 4.96 -8.72
C GLN A 437 13.95 6.29 -8.50
N TYR A 438 14.24 6.62 -7.24
CA TYR A 438 14.90 7.86 -6.91
C TYR A 438 16.03 7.68 -5.90
N GLU A 439 17.01 8.57 -5.95
CA GLU A 439 18.15 8.62 -5.04
C GLU A 439 18.43 10.07 -4.62
N GLU A 440 18.60 10.31 -3.32
CA GLU A 440 18.97 11.64 -2.81
C GLU A 440 20.44 11.95 -3.08
N LEU A 441 20.70 13.17 -3.56
CA LEU A 441 22.01 13.71 -3.88
C LEU A 441 22.38 14.88 -2.95
N ALA A 442 23.63 15.34 -3.03
CA ALA A 442 24.11 16.52 -2.27
C ALA A 442 23.23 17.74 -2.49
N ASP A 443 23.30 18.70 -1.57
CA ASP A 443 22.79 20.06 -1.75
C ASP A 443 21.29 20.17 -2.11
N GLY A 444 20.49 19.16 -1.79
CA GLY A 444 19.05 19.19 -2.04
C GLY A 444 18.63 18.75 -3.45
N TYR A 445 19.48 18.00 -4.16
CA TYR A 445 19.16 17.41 -5.46
C TYR A 445 18.62 15.96 -5.35
N LEU A 446 17.84 15.51 -6.32
CA LEU A 446 17.31 14.13 -6.41
C LEU A 446 17.60 13.55 -7.79
N LEU A 447 18.23 12.38 -7.87
CA LEU A 447 18.35 11.60 -9.10
C LEU A 447 17.09 10.75 -9.28
N LEU A 448 16.26 11.10 -10.25
CA LEU A 448 15.08 10.33 -10.64
C LEU A 448 15.42 9.49 -11.88
N THR A 449 15.31 8.17 -11.78
CA THR A 449 15.37 7.25 -12.92
C THR A 449 13.98 6.72 -13.18
N GLN A 450 13.44 6.98 -14.37
CA GLN A 450 12.11 6.53 -14.76
C GLN A 450 12.18 5.69 -16.03
N GLU A 451 11.50 4.55 -16.02
CA GLU A 451 11.35 3.66 -17.16
C GLU A 451 9.93 3.76 -17.69
N ILE A 452 9.81 4.10 -18.97
CA ILE A 452 8.53 4.37 -19.63
C ILE A 452 8.35 3.33 -20.72
N ASN A 453 7.30 2.52 -20.60
CA ASN A 453 6.96 1.49 -21.55
C ASN A 453 5.75 1.91 -22.39
N LEU A 454 5.93 2.03 -23.71
CA LEU A 454 4.87 2.27 -24.67
C LEU A 454 4.62 1.03 -25.52
N GLN A 455 3.42 0.46 -25.43
CA GLN A 455 3.02 -0.71 -26.20
C GLN A 455 1.97 -0.34 -27.25
N ALA A 456 1.99 -1.01 -28.40
CA ALA A 456 0.94 -0.88 -29.39
C ALA A 456 -0.37 -1.50 -28.86
N GLY A 457 -1.50 -0.82 -29.08
CA GLY A 457 -2.83 -1.24 -28.63
C GLY A 457 -3.77 -1.69 -29.73
#